data_AF-A0A9W6WS91-F1
#
_entry.id   AF-A0A9W6WS91-F1
#
_cell.length_a   1.000
_cell.length_b   1.000
_cell.length_c   1.000
_cell.angle_alpha   90.00
_cell.angle_beta   90.00
_cell.angle_gamma   90.00
#
_symmetry.space_group_name_H-M   'P 1'
#
loop_
_entity.id
_entity.type
_entity.pdbx_description
1 polymer ?
#
loop_
_entity_poly.entity_id
_entity_poly.type
_entity_poly.pdbx_seq_one_letter_code
_entity_poly.pdbx_strand_id
1 'polypeptide(L)'
;MLNIQLPEHAAVKSDSGSPSSPSHAPQADGEQDFAAFLEIGSPYGFKHDVHIHYNFQEARFEGIPDNFADYLVSGASDRGRADTVCALDASSPVLKAGRRAKRTRTSSAPPGSLSLSSMIGSLDPINGNDPVRILNQHFKLPFRQVPRVAVPGYDERVPAVLVMLQQHFVAKQGYLTPHIFRESPSKAERDQAMRDINCGAFRGAKHDVRVLADLIKLWFRELPVPILHEIPAGEMERLASAENVEFEVLSLLGDLERCIVLWLADLLAYVAEYQPHNHMGVDQLAIVIAPNLVRLETENPMVAVALSKAAVDLFRGVLRARFQRRQELKAVGVVQDDDLDSPMEA
;
A
#
# COMPACT_ATOMS: atom_id res chain seq x y z
N MET A 1 9.73 -5.11 -14.94
CA MET A 1 8.43 -5.62 -15.41
C MET A 1 7.34 -4.64 -14.98
N LEU A 2 6.26 -4.51 -15.75
CA LEU A 2 5.07 -3.74 -15.37
C LEU A 2 3.99 -4.73 -14.95
N ASN A 3 3.44 -4.56 -13.75
CA ASN A 3 2.82 -5.70 -13.07
C ASN A 3 1.31 -5.60 -12.89
N ILE A 4 0.71 -4.48 -13.27
CA ILE A 4 -0.75 -4.40 -13.37
C ILE A 4 -1.14 -5.01 -14.72
N GLN A 5 -1.14 -6.33 -14.79
CA GLN A 5 -1.87 -7.08 -15.80
C GLN A 5 -3.27 -7.30 -15.24
N LEU A 6 -4.23 -6.56 -15.78
CA LEU A 6 -5.65 -6.68 -15.44
C LEU A 6 -6.37 -7.37 -16.59
N PRO A 7 -7.50 -8.06 -16.33
CA PRO A 7 -8.10 -9.01 -17.26
C PRO A 7 -8.30 -8.41 -18.66
N GLU A 8 -7.90 -9.16 -19.69
CA GLU A 8 -8.27 -8.86 -21.06
C GLU A 8 -9.80 -8.97 -21.19
N HIS A 9 -10.43 -7.89 -21.65
CA HIS A 9 -11.86 -7.92 -21.93
C HIS A 9 -12.09 -8.60 -23.27
N ALA A 10 -12.68 -9.79 -23.24
CA ALA A 10 -13.30 -10.38 -24.41
C ALA A 10 -14.44 -9.46 -24.90
N ALA A 11 -14.38 -9.05 -26.16
CA ALA A 11 -15.48 -8.36 -26.81
C ALA A 11 -16.74 -9.24 -26.75
N VAL A 12 -17.79 -8.70 -26.13
CA VAL A 12 -19.11 -9.35 -25.99
C VAL A 12 -19.67 -9.63 -27.39
N LYS A 13 -19.65 -10.89 -27.83
CA LYS A 13 -20.57 -11.41 -28.84
C LYS A 13 -21.70 -12.12 -28.11
N SER A 14 -22.91 -11.64 -28.35
CA SER A 14 -24.16 -12.27 -27.98
C SER A 14 -24.24 -13.65 -28.64
N ASP A 15 -24.36 -14.71 -27.86
CA ASP A 15 -25.01 -15.91 -28.35
C ASP A 15 -25.84 -16.59 -27.27
N SER A 16 -27.07 -16.91 -27.67
CA SER A 16 -28.12 -17.52 -26.88
C SER A 16 -27.96 -19.03 -26.88
N GLY A 17 -27.76 -19.64 -25.71
CA GLY A 17 -27.76 -21.09 -25.56
C GLY A 17 -27.95 -21.51 -24.10
N SER A 18 -29.07 -22.19 -23.83
CA SER A 18 -29.46 -22.72 -22.52
C SER A 18 -28.52 -23.85 -22.03
N PRO A 19 -28.45 -24.11 -20.70
CA PRO A 19 -27.43 -24.99 -20.14
C PRO A 19 -27.85 -26.46 -20.17
N SER A 20 -26.92 -27.34 -20.53
CA SER A 20 -27.01 -28.78 -20.32
C SER A 20 -25.81 -29.24 -19.49
N SER A 21 -26.08 -29.79 -18.31
CA SER A 21 -25.07 -30.48 -17.49
C SER A 21 -24.58 -31.74 -18.19
N PRO A 22 -23.33 -32.15 -17.96
CA PRO A 22 -23.17 -33.45 -17.32
C PRO A 22 -22.06 -33.50 -16.26
N SER A 23 -22.37 -34.32 -15.27
CA SER A 23 -21.55 -34.89 -14.21
C SER A 23 -20.46 -35.85 -14.73
N HIS A 24 -19.20 -35.62 -14.33
CA HIS A 24 -18.28 -36.57 -13.66
C HIS A 24 -16.81 -36.16 -13.87
N ALA A 25 -16.09 -35.88 -12.78
CA ALA A 25 -14.64 -36.11 -12.65
C ALA A 25 -14.23 -36.05 -11.16
N PRO A 26 -13.05 -36.60 -10.80
CA PRO A 26 -12.86 -37.40 -9.58
C PRO A 26 -12.34 -36.63 -8.35
N GLN A 27 -12.51 -37.25 -7.18
CA GLN A 27 -11.82 -36.92 -5.93
C GLN A 27 -10.30 -36.88 -6.12
N ALA A 28 -9.67 -35.84 -5.59
CA ALA A 28 -8.29 -35.86 -5.13
C ALA A 28 -8.11 -34.88 -3.97
N ASP A 29 -7.55 -35.44 -2.91
CA ASP A 29 -7.14 -34.88 -1.62
C ASP A 29 -6.61 -33.45 -1.64
N GLY A 30 -7.05 -32.68 -0.65
CA GLY A 30 -6.56 -31.33 -0.39
C GLY A 30 -7.30 -30.61 0.74
N GLU A 31 -7.76 -31.34 1.77
CA GLU A 31 -8.01 -30.71 3.07
C GLU A 31 -6.65 -30.27 3.61
N GLN A 32 -6.23 -29.06 3.23
CA GLN A 32 -5.15 -28.39 3.93
C GLN A 32 -5.55 -28.32 5.40
N ASP A 33 -4.68 -28.89 6.22
CA ASP A 33 -4.84 -29.17 7.63
C ASP A 33 -5.11 -27.87 8.44
N PHE A 34 -6.37 -27.43 8.49
CA PHE A 34 -6.83 -26.28 9.26
C PHE A 34 -6.53 -26.44 10.76
N ALA A 35 -6.29 -27.68 11.23
CA ALA A 35 -5.94 -27.95 12.62
C ALA A 35 -4.55 -27.42 12.99
N ALA A 36 -3.60 -27.39 12.06
CA ALA A 36 -2.24 -26.88 12.33
C ALA A 36 -2.22 -25.37 12.61
N PHE A 37 -3.21 -24.62 12.11
CA PHE A 37 -3.33 -23.19 12.40
C PHE A 37 -3.92 -22.89 13.78
N LEU A 38 -4.57 -23.86 14.45
CA LEU A 38 -5.27 -23.70 15.75
C LEU A 38 -4.37 -23.98 16.98
N GLU A 39 -3.13 -24.41 16.75
CA GLU A 39 -2.23 -24.88 17.81
C GLU A 39 -1.04 -23.93 17.98
N ILE A 40 -1.08 -23.09 19.02
CA ILE A 40 0.10 -22.36 19.47
C ILE A 40 0.83 -23.22 20.51
N GLY A 41 2.14 -23.43 20.30
CA GLY A 41 3.01 -24.01 21.33
C GLY A 41 3.16 -25.53 21.25
N SER A 42 3.21 -26.12 20.05
CA SER A 42 3.74 -27.48 19.92
C SER A 42 5.15 -27.55 20.55
N PRO A 43 5.43 -28.50 21.47
CA PRO A 43 4.76 -29.79 21.68
C PRO A 43 3.67 -29.84 22.76
N TYR A 44 3.24 -28.72 23.33
CA TYR A 44 2.40 -28.67 24.53
C TYR A 44 0.88 -28.71 24.27
N GLY A 45 0.43 -28.78 23.01
CA GLY A 45 -0.96 -29.12 22.66
C GLY A 45 -2.03 -28.10 23.07
N PHE A 46 -1.68 -26.83 23.26
CA PHE A 46 -2.66 -25.79 23.57
C PHE A 46 -3.43 -25.37 22.31
N LYS A 47 -4.67 -25.82 22.19
CA LYS A 47 -5.62 -25.32 21.20
C LYS A 47 -6.23 -24.01 21.67
N HIS A 48 -6.15 -22.98 20.84
CA HIS A 48 -6.83 -21.71 21.07
C HIS A 48 -7.88 -21.52 19.99
N ASP A 49 -9.13 -21.30 20.38
CA ASP A 49 -10.24 -21.07 19.44
C ASP A 49 -10.24 -19.66 18.83
N VAL A 50 -9.23 -18.84 19.17
CA VAL A 50 -9.11 -17.44 18.76
C VAL A 50 -7.90 -17.28 17.85
N HIS A 51 -8.16 -17.11 16.56
CA HIS A 51 -7.15 -16.76 15.57
C HIS A 51 -7.49 -15.43 14.90
N ILE A 52 -6.85 -14.37 15.41
CA ILE A 52 -6.82 -13.09 14.72
C ILE A 52 -5.98 -13.28 13.46
N HIS A 53 -6.60 -13.12 12.29
CA HIS A 53 -5.90 -13.18 11.01
C HIS A 53 -6.22 -11.94 10.20
N TYR A 54 -5.33 -11.60 9.26
CA TYR A 54 -5.52 -10.45 8.39
C TYR A 54 -6.10 -10.88 7.05
N ASN A 55 -7.29 -10.39 6.72
CA ASN A 55 -7.91 -10.55 5.42
C ASN A 55 -7.32 -9.51 4.47
N PHE A 56 -6.41 -9.94 3.58
CA PHE A 56 -5.75 -9.07 2.61
C PHE A 56 -6.67 -8.59 1.49
N GLN A 57 -7.76 -9.32 1.19
CA GLN A 57 -8.73 -8.93 0.17
C GLN A 57 -9.58 -7.76 0.65
N GLU A 58 -9.93 -7.75 1.94
CA GLU A 58 -10.80 -6.75 2.57
C GLU A 58 -10.04 -5.75 3.45
N ALA A 59 -8.71 -5.84 3.46
CA ALA A 59 -7.78 -5.05 4.26
C ALA A 59 -8.24 -4.86 5.73
N ARG A 60 -8.61 -5.95 6.42
CA ARG A 60 -9.06 -5.91 7.82
C ARG A 60 -8.60 -7.12 8.63
N PHE A 61 -8.54 -6.97 9.94
CA PHE A 61 -8.39 -8.08 10.86
C PHE A 61 -9.74 -8.76 11.11
N GLU A 62 -9.73 -10.10 11.11
CA GLU A 62 -10.88 -10.96 11.36
C GLU A 62 -10.56 -11.92 12.52
N GLY A 63 -11.60 -12.43 13.20
CA GLY A 63 -11.43 -13.31 14.36
C GLY A 63 -11.00 -12.57 15.64
N ILE A 64 -11.30 -11.26 15.75
CA ILE A 64 -11.02 -10.44 16.94
C ILE A 64 -12.01 -10.80 18.06
N PRO A 65 -11.55 -11.28 19.23
CA PRO A 65 -12.42 -11.53 20.38
C PRO A 65 -13.12 -10.26 20.88
N ASP A 66 -14.34 -10.43 21.41
CA ASP A 66 -15.11 -9.33 22.00
C ASP A 66 -14.36 -8.61 23.13
N ASN A 67 -13.49 -9.31 23.87
CA ASN A 67 -12.69 -8.79 24.97
C ASN A 67 -11.28 -8.30 24.56
N PHE A 68 -10.89 -8.42 23.29
CA PHE A 68 -9.57 -7.97 22.81
C PHE A 68 -9.36 -6.47 23.06
N ALA A 69 -10.48 -5.75 23.04
CA ALA A 69 -10.63 -4.39 23.48
C ALA A 69 -9.90 -4.04 24.76
N ASP A 70 -10.22 -4.78 25.81
CA ASP A 70 -9.82 -4.48 27.17
C ASP A 70 -8.31 -4.70 27.35
N TYR A 71 -7.72 -5.63 26.58
CA TYR A 71 -6.29 -5.88 26.59
C TYR A 71 -5.48 -4.74 25.96
N LEU A 72 -5.93 -4.18 24.84
CA LEU A 72 -5.24 -3.06 24.18
C LEU A 72 -5.25 -1.80 25.06
N VAL A 73 -6.37 -1.53 25.73
CA VAL A 73 -6.54 -0.36 26.61
C VAL A 73 -5.81 -0.55 27.94
N SER A 74 -5.88 -1.75 28.55
CA SER A 74 -5.21 -2.03 29.83
C SER A 74 -3.68 -2.06 29.71
N GLY A 75 -3.15 -2.54 28.59
CA GLY A 75 -1.70 -2.55 28.33
C GLY A 75 -1.06 -1.15 28.21
N ALA A 76 -1.86 -0.10 27.97
CA ALA A 76 -1.40 1.28 27.95
C ALA A 76 -1.30 1.91 29.37
N SER A 77 -2.08 1.42 30.33
CA SER A 77 -2.09 1.95 31.71
C SER A 77 -1.03 1.30 32.61
N ASP A 78 -0.76 0.00 32.45
CA ASP A 78 0.15 -0.73 33.35
C ASP A 78 1.64 -0.55 33.06
N ARG A 79 2.03 -0.02 31.89
CA ARG A 79 3.44 0.23 31.56
C ARG A 79 4.04 1.47 32.23
N GLY A 80 3.21 2.32 32.84
CA GLY A 80 3.68 3.47 33.63
C GLY A 80 4.19 3.12 35.04
N ARG A 81 4.05 1.86 35.47
CA ARG A 81 4.33 1.44 36.87
C ARG A 81 5.45 0.40 37.02
N ALA A 82 5.97 -0.15 35.92
CA ALA A 82 6.99 -1.20 35.94
C ALA A 82 8.44 -0.68 35.97
N ASP A 83 8.68 0.63 35.88
CA ASP A 83 10.04 1.21 35.90
C ASP A 83 10.48 1.70 37.30
N THR A 84 9.78 1.31 38.38
CA THR A 84 10.12 1.78 39.75
C THR A 84 10.32 0.69 40.79
N VAL A 85 10.56 -0.57 40.41
CA VAL A 85 10.98 -1.61 41.38
C VAL A 85 11.92 -2.63 40.72
N CYS A 86 13.17 -2.25 40.50
CA CYS A 86 14.34 -3.16 40.50
C CYS A 86 15.63 -2.32 40.49
N ALA A 87 15.78 -1.47 41.49
CA ALA A 87 17.08 -0.98 41.89
C ALA A 87 17.14 -1.21 43.40
N LEU A 88 17.85 -2.26 43.82
CA LEU A 88 18.67 -2.34 45.03
C LEU A 88 19.33 -3.73 45.06
N ASP A 89 20.61 -3.70 45.44
CA ASP A 89 21.51 -4.81 45.78
C ASP A 89 22.22 -5.59 44.65
N ALA A 90 23.43 -5.14 44.33
CA ALA A 90 24.63 -5.92 44.61
C ALA A 90 25.90 -5.06 44.52
N SER A 91 26.62 -4.96 45.64
CA SER A 91 27.93 -4.32 45.76
C SER A 91 29.06 -5.31 45.36
N SER A 92 29.93 -4.84 44.46
CA SER A 92 31.41 -5.02 44.27
C SER A 92 32.21 -6.12 45.01
N PRO A 93 33.38 -6.60 44.49
CA PRO A 93 34.45 -5.74 43.96
C PRO A 93 35.38 -6.23 42.80
N VAL A 94 35.84 -5.23 42.03
CA VAL A 94 37.19 -4.93 41.51
C VAL A 94 38.21 -6.07 41.23
N LEU A 95 38.77 -6.11 40.00
CA LEU A 95 40.23 -6.07 39.71
C LEU A 95 40.54 -5.75 38.22
N LYS A 96 41.77 -5.24 37.99
CA LYS A 96 42.32 -4.32 36.96
C LYS A 96 42.64 -4.85 35.53
N ALA A 97 42.49 -3.91 34.58
CA ALA A 97 43.40 -3.47 33.49
C ALA A 97 43.79 -4.34 32.27
N GLY A 98 43.66 -3.76 31.05
CA GLY A 98 44.58 -4.04 29.92
C GLY A 98 44.07 -3.86 28.46
N ARG A 99 44.47 -2.74 27.82
CA ARG A 99 44.89 -2.55 26.40
C ARG A 99 43.91 -2.73 25.20
N ARG A 100 43.66 -1.57 24.57
CA ARG A 100 43.50 -1.20 23.13
C ARG A 100 43.58 -2.29 22.03
N ALA A 101 42.54 -2.40 21.20
CA ALA A 101 42.63 -2.77 19.77
C ALA A 101 41.39 -2.31 18.97
N LYS A 102 41.58 -2.16 17.66
CA LYS A 102 40.79 -1.41 16.66
C LYS A 102 40.26 -2.40 15.62
N ARG A 103 38.93 -2.54 15.38
CA ARG A 103 38.35 -2.94 14.05
C ARG A 103 36.80 -3.16 13.99
N THR A 104 36.24 -2.57 12.92
CA THR A 104 35.16 -3.01 11.98
C THR A 104 33.71 -3.33 12.40
N ARG A 105 32.81 -2.63 11.68
CA ARG A 105 31.43 -2.94 11.24
C ARG A 105 30.94 -4.37 11.51
N THR A 106 29.79 -4.46 12.17
CA THR A 106 28.50 -4.96 11.65
C THR A 106 27.41 -4.61 12.69
N SER A 107 26.44 -3.76 12.35
CA SER A 107 25.23 -3.62 13.17
C SER A 107 24.05 -4.16 12.39
N SER A 108 23.70 -5.39 12.72
CA SER A 108 22.42 -6.04 12.47
C SER A 108 21.27 -5.11 12.84
N ALA A 109 20.36 -4.86 11.90
CA ALA A 109 19.05 -4.29 12.20
C ALA A 109 18.27 -5.29 13.09
N PRO A 110 17.57 -4.83 14.15
CA PRO A 110 16.76 -5.72 14.96
C PRO A 110 15.51 -6.15 14.17
N PRO A 111 14.97 -7.35 14.44
CA PRO A 111 13.69 -7.74 13.87
C PRO A 111 12.62 -6.78 14.39
N GLY A 112 11.83 -6.21 13.48
CA GLY A 112 10.79 -5.24 13.79
C GLY A 112 9.68 -5.87 14.63
N SER A 113 9.83 -5.78 15.96
CA SER A 113 8.74 -6.02 16.90
C SER A 113 7.71 -4.90 16.75
N LEU A 114 6.51 -5.24 16.28
CA LEU A 114 5.36 -4.34 16.24
C LEU A 114 4.93 -4.02 17.69
N SER A 115 5.50 -2.97 18.27
CA SER A 115 5.06 -2.51 19.59
C SER A 115 3.77 -1.70 19.41
N LEU A 116 2.66 -2.21 19.94
CA LEU A 116 1.37 -1.51 19.97
C LEU A 116 1.48 -0.08 20.55
N SER A 117 2.44 0.14 21.44
CA SER A 117 2.72 1.46 22.04
C SER A 117 3.08 2.54 21.02
N SER A 118 3.69 2.20 19.87
CA SER A 118 4.02 3.19 18.83
C SER A 118 2.83 3.59 17.95
N MET A 119 1.73 2.81 17.97
CA MET A 119 0.51 3.14 17.23
C MET A 119 -0.38 4.14 17.99
N ILE A 120 -0.36 4.11 19.33
CA ILE A 120 -1.24 4.93 20.18
C ILE A 120 -0.89 6.43 20.12
N GLY A 121 0.38 6.79 19.92
CA GLY A 121 0.84 8.19 19.92
C GLY A 121 0.40 9.04 18.72
N SER A 122 -0.20 8.43 17.67
CA SER A 122 -0.55 9.12 16.41
C SER A 122 -2.07 9.18 16.14
N LEU A 123 -2.91 8.90 17.16
CA LEU A 123 -4.36 8.78 17.02
C LEU A 123 -5.10 10.14 16.99
N ASP A 124 -6.17 10.23 16.19
CA ASP A 124 -7.11 11.36 16.23
C ASP A 124 -7.86 11.40 17.58
N PRO A 125 -7.96 12.57 18.25
CA PRO A 125 -8.48 12.68 19.62
C PRO A 125 -10.00 12.46 19.78
N ILE A 126 -10.74 12.15 18.70
CA ILE A 126 -12.22 12.12 18.75
C ILE A 126 -12.80 10.74 19.10
N ASN A 127 -12.03 9.64 19.13
CA ASN A 127 -12.52 8.32 19.61
C ASN A 127 -11.37 7.33 19.89
N GLY A 128 -10.27 7.81 20.49
CA GLY A 128 -8.97 7.11 20.57
C GLY A 128 -8.92 5.80 21.37
N ASN A 129 -10.04 5.33 21.91
CA ASN A 129 -10.10 4.12 22.73
C ASN A 129 -10.88 2.97 22.07
N ASP A 130 -11.34 3.11 20.83
CA ASP A 130 -11.96 1.98 20.11
C ASP A 130 -10.85 1.03 19.60
N PRO A 131 -10.72 -0.17 20.19
CA PRO A 131 -9.68 -1.14 19.87
C PRO A 131 -9.78 -1.72 18.46
N VAL A 132 -10.99 -1.86 17.93
CA VAL A 132 -11.22 -2.33 16.56
C VAL A 132 -10.71 -1.29 15.59
N ARG A 133 -10.90 0.00 15.93
CA ARG A 133 -10.35 1.12 15.18
C ARG A 133 -8.83 1.20 15.28
N ILE A 134 -8.24 0.96 16.47
CA ILE A 134 -6.78 0.92 16.64
C ILE A 134 -6.17 -0.17 15.76
N LEU A 135 -6.76 -1.37 15.77
CA LEU A 135 -6.24 -2.52 15.04
C LEU A 135 -6.38 -2.36 13.52
N ASN A 136 -7.50 -1.83 13.04
CA ASN A 136 -7.79 -1.68 11.61
C ASN A 136 -7.41 -0.30 11.05
N GLN A 137 -6.69 0.54 11.79
CA GLN A 137 -6.31 1.85 11.27
C GLN A 137 -5.36 1.70 10.08
N HIS A 138 -5.71 2.35 8.97
CA HIS A 138 -4.95 2.34 7.72
C HIS A 138 -4.56 3.73 7.23
N PHE A 139 -5.33 4.76 7.58
CA PHE A 139 -5.03 6.16 7.28
C PHE A 139 -4.35 6.84 8.48
N LYS A 140 -3.57 7.89 8.20
CA LYS A 140 -2.82 8.66 9.21
C LYS A 140 -1.77 7.86 9.97
N LEU A 141 -1.33 6.73 9.42
CA LEU A 141 -0.21 5.95 9.93
C LEU A 141 0.98 6.03 8.97
N PRO A 142 2.22 5.92 9.49
CA PRO A 142 3.37 5.67 8.63
C PRO A 142 3.14 4.39 7.83
N PHE A 143 3.45 4.42 6.53
CA PHE A 143 3.22 3.30 5.62
C PHE A 143 4.03 2.03 5.96
N ARG A 144 5.00 2.11 6.89
CA ARG A 144 5.68 0.94 7.47
C ARG A 144 4.85 0.19 8.52
N GLN A 145 3.90 0.88 9.14
CA GLN A 145 3.07 0.37 10.24
C GLN A 145 1.77 -0.28 9.75
N VAL A 146 1.36 -0.02 8.50
CA VAL A 146 0.18 -0.67 7.93
C VAL A 146 0.52 -2.10 7.46
N PRO A 147 -0.44 -3.03 7.51
CA PRO A 147 -0.33 -4.33 6.85
C PRO A 147 0.03 -4.20 5.37
N ARG A 148 0.94 -5.06 4.90
CA ARG A 148 1.47 -5.07 3.54
C ARG A 148 1.44 -6.47 2.94
N VAL A 149 1.10 -6.56 1.66
CA VAL A 149 0.95 -7.81 0.90
C VAL A 149 1.99 -7.88 -0.22
N ALA A 150 2.49 -9.07 -0.51
CA ALA A 150 3.34 -9.29 -1.68
C ALA A 150 2.50 -9.11 -2.95
N VAL A 151 2.97 -8.30 -3.88
CA VAL A 151 2.34 -8.08 -5.18
C VAL A 151 3.34 -8.53 -6.25
N PRO A 152 2.96 -9.44 -7.16
CA PRO A 152 3.87 -9.92 -8.21
C PRO A 152 4.60 -8.79 -8.93
N GLY A 153 5.90 -8.98 -9.11
CA GLY A 153 6.82 -8.06 -9.80
C GLY A 153 7.22 -6.79 -9.02
N TYR A 154 6.80 -6.65 -7.76
CA TYR A 154 7.38 -5.68 -6.84
C TYR A 154 8.29 -6.39 -5.84
N ASP A 155 9.47 -5.82 -5.58
CA ASP A 155 10.46 -6.41 -4.68
C ASP A 155 10.08 -6.26 -3.20
N GLU A 156 9.21 -5.30 -2.89
CA GLU A 156 8.71 -5.01 -1.56
C GLU A 156 7.20 -5.26 -1.45
N ARG A 157 6.72 -5.41 -0.22
CA ARG A 157 5.29 -5.58 0.04
C ARG A 157 4.55 -4.24 -0.02
N VAL A 158 3.47 -4.19 -0.79
CA VAL A 158 2.63 -3.00 -0.98
C VAL A 158 1.58 -2.91 0.13
N PRO A 159 1.24 -1.71 0.66
CA PRO A 159 0.14 -1.54 1.62
C PRO A 159 -1.15 -2.21 1.16
N ALA A 160 -1.68 -3.11 1.99
CA ALA A 160 -2.83 -3.95 1.62
C ALA A 160 -4.09 -3.10 1.31
N VAL A 161 -4.27 -1.99 2.02
CA VAL A 161 -5.35 -1.02 1.75
C VAL A 161 -5.29 -0.45 0.33
N LEU A 162 -4.10 -0.16 -0.19
CA LEU A 162 -3.92 0.35 -1.55
C LEU A 162 -4.28 -0.72 -2.59
N VAL A 163 -3.86 -1.96 -2.36
CA VAL A 163 -4.17 -3.12 -3.22
C VAL A 163 -5.67 -3.40 -3.22
N MET A 164 -6.34 -3.42 -2.06
CA MET A 164 -7.80 -3.56 -1.95
C MET A 164 -8.53 -2.45 -2.72
N LEU A 165 -8.15 -1.19 -2.52
CA LEU A 165 -8.76 -0.05 -3.22
C LEU A 165 -8.59 -0.16 -4.74
N GLN A 166 -7.41 -0.55 -5.20
CA GLN A 166 -7.14 -0.81 -6.62
C GLN A 166 -8.01 -1.95 -7.17
N GLN A 167 -8.14 -3.07 -6.46
CA GLN A 167 -8.96 -4.19 -6.91
C GLN A 167 -10.43 -3.77 -7.12
N HIS A 168 -11.02 -3.06 -6.14
CA HIS A 168 -12.36 -2.53 -6.30
C HIS A 168 -12.47 -1.48 -7.42
N PHE A 169 -11.47 -0.62 -7.57
CA PHE A 169 -11.42 0.39 -8.63
C PHE A 169 -11.45 -0.26 -10.01
N VAL A 170 -10.65 -1.30 -10.21
CA VAL A 170 -10.58 -2.03 -11.48
C VAL A 170 -11.82 -2.86 -11.73
N ALA A 171 -12.33 -3.57 -10.72
CA ALA A 171 -13.55 -4.37 -10.85
C ALA A 171 -14.75 -3.52 -11.30
N LYS A 172 -14.75 -2.23 -10.95
CA LYS A 172 -15.75 -1.23 -11.36
C LYS A 172 -15.40 -0.49 -12.66
N GLN A 173 -14.36 -0.93 -13.38
CA GLN A 173 -13.85 -0.27 -14.59
C GLN A 173 -13.58 1.23 -14.39
N GLY A 174 -13.04 1.62 -13.23
CA GLY A 174 -12.78 3.04 -12.91
C GLY A 174 -11.89 3.76 -13.90
N TYR A 175 -10.99 3.02 -14.54
CA TYR A 175 -10.12 3.53 -15.61
C TYR A 175 -10.89 3.99 -16.86
N LEU A 176 -12.16 3.65 -17.04
CA LEU A 176 -13.01 4.18 -18.11
C LEU A 176 -13.85 5.40 -17.70
N THR A 177 -13.88 5.73 -16.40
CA THR A 177 -14.76 6.79 -15.89
C THR A 177 -14.24 8.18 -16.30
N PRO A 178 -15.07 9.04 -16.94
CA PRO A 178 -14.67 10.40 -17.30
C PRO A 178 -14.15 11.20 -16.10
N HIS A 179 -13.01 11.86 -16.30
CA HIS A 179 -12.34 12.72 -15.33
C HIS A 179 -12.02 12.06 -13.98
N ILE A 180 -11.81 10.74 -13.98
CA ILE A 180 -11.42 9.98 -12.78
C ILE A 180 -10.14 10.55 -12.14
N PHE A 181 -10.05 10.51 -10.81
CA PHE A 181 -9.06 11.22 -9.96
C PHE A 181 -9.15 12.75 -9.94
N ARG A 182 -9.65 13.41 -10.99
CA ARG A 182 -9.86 14.86 -11.02
C ARG A 182 -11.15 15.26 -10.32
N GLU A 183 -12.27 14.62 -10.66
CA GLU A 183 -13.55 14.85 -10.00
C GLU A 183 -13.53 14.25 -8.59
N SER A 184 -13.93 15.06 -7.59
CA SER A 184 -14.02 14.61 -6.21
C SER A 184 -15.44 14.13 -5.91
N PRO A 185 -15.61 13.01 -5.16
CA PRO A 185 -16.92 12.61 -4.64
C PRO A 185 -17.37 13.57 -3.54
N SER A 186 -18.54 13.32 -2.95
CA SER A 186 -18.95 14.01 -1.73
C SER A 186 -17.92 13.83 -0.62
N LYS A 187 -17.50 14.92 0.03
CA LYS A 187 -16.57 14.87 1.18
C LYS A 187 -17.12 13.96 2.28
N ALA A 188 -18.42 14.04 2.56
CA ALA A 188 -19.06 13.23 3.60
C ALA A 188 -19.00 11.73 3.27
N GLU A 189 -19.23 11.37 1.99
CA GLU A 189 -19.15 9.99 1.51
C GLU A 189 -17.73 9.45 1.60
N ARG A 190 -16.73 10.22 1.16
CA ARG A 190 -15.32 9.82 1.23
C ARG A 190 -14.81 9.73 2.67
N ASP A 191 -15.19 10.67 3.53
CA ASP A 191 -14.81 10.65 4.94
C ASP A 191 -15.47 9.48 5.68
N GLN A 192 -16.70 9.10 5.31
CA GLN A 192 -17.33 7.88 5.84
C GLN A 192 -16.61 6.63 5.38
N ALA A 193 -16.31 6.51 4.09
CA ALA A 193 -15.58 5.37 3.56
C ALA A 193 -14.19 5.20 4.19
N MET A 194 -13.48 6.31 4.45
CA MET A 194 -12.21 6.30 5.20
C MET A 194 -12.40 5.78 6.64
N ARG A 195 -13.47 6.21 7.33
CA ARG A 195 -13.80 5.69 8.67
C ARG A 195 -14.07 4.20 8.63
N ASP A 196 -14.84 3.74 7.64
CA ASP A 196 -15.18 2.33 7.48
C ASP A 196 -13.94 1.47 7.23
N ILE A 197 -12.95 1.96 6.48
CA ILE A 197 -11.66 1.28 6.33
C ILE A 197 -10.94 1.20 7.68
N ASN A 198 -10.84 2.33 8.40
CA ASN A 198 -10.13 2.38 9.68
C ASN A 198 -10.78 1.55 10.79
N CYS A 199 -12.01 1.07 10.62
CA CYS A 199 -12.67 0.16 11.56
C CYS A 199 -12.90 -1.25 10.98
N GLY A 200 -12.34 -1.57 9.82
CA GLY A 200 -12.50 -2.88 9.18
C GLY A 200 -13.93 -3.18 8.69
N ALA A 201 -14.78 -2.16 8.54
CA ALA A 201 -16.17 -2.29 8.10
C ALA A 201 -16.38 -1.94 6.61
N PHE A 202 -15.31 -1.58 5.90
CA PHE A 202 -15.39 -1.12 4.52
C PHE A 202 -16.03 -2.15 3.58
N ARG A 203 -16.93 -1.67 2.71
CA ARG A 203 -17.62 -2.48 1.70
C ARG A 203 -17.39 -1.87 0.32
N GLY A 204 -16.18 -2.01 -0.22
CA GLY A 204 -15.75 -1.33 -1.44
C GLY A 204 -16.68 -1.54 -2.66
N ALA A 205 -17.34 -2.70 -2.75
CA ALA A 205 -18.33 -2.98 -3.79
C ALA A 205 -19.53 -2.00 -3.80
N LYS A 206 -19.88 -1.38 -2.66
CA LYS A 206 -21.02 -0.46 -2.53
C LYS A 206 -20.70 1.00 -2.86
N HIS A 207 -19.42 1.37 -2.91
CA HIS A 207 -19.01 2.76 -3.12
C HIS A 207 -18.85 3.11 -4.60
N ASP A 208 -19.09 4.38 -4.96
CA ASP A 208 -18.78 4.90 -6.29
C ASP A 208 -17.27 4.83 -6.56
N VAL A 209 -16.89 4.66 -7.83
CA VAL A 209 -15.48 4.52 -8.20
C VAL A 209 -14.66 5.79 -7.97
N ARG A 210 -15.30 6.98 -7.97
CA ARG A 210 -14.67 8.25 -7.58
C ARG A 210 -14.33 8.28 -6.10
N VAL A 211 -15.09 7.60 -5.25
CA VAL A 211 -14.73 7.42 -3.82
C VAL A 211 -13.46 6.59 -3.70
N LEU A 212 -13.36 5.49 -4.44
CA LEU A 212 -12.16 4.65 -4.45
C LEU A 212 -10.92 5.42 -4.92
N ALA A 213 -11.06 6.19 -6.01
CA ALA A 213 -9.98 7.05 -6.52
C ALA A 213 -9.58 8.15 -5.52
N ASP A 214 -10.54 8.78 -4.84
CA ASP A 214 -10.25 9.81 -3.84
C ASP A 214 -9.65 9.23 -2.56
N LEU A 215 -10.00 8.00 -2.17
CA LEU A 215 -9.38 7.29 -1.05
C LEU A 215 -7.92 6.93 -1.32
N ILE A 216 -7.56 6.53 -2.55
CA ILE A 216 -6.16 6.30 -2.94
C ILE A 216 -5.37 7.61 -2.76
N LYS A 217 -5.86 8.73 -3.31
CA LYS A 217 -5.22 10.05 -3.12
C LYS A 217 -5.11 10.44 -1.64
N LEU A 218 -6.20 10.26 -0.90
CA LEU A 218 -6.27 10.59 0.52
C LEU A 218 -5.24 9.81 1.32
N TRP A 219 -5.04 8.53 1.02
CA TRP A 219 -4.11 7.68 1.76
C TRP A 219 -2.69 8.26 1.72
N PHE A 220 -2.23 8.71 0.56
CA PHE A 220 -0.94 9.40 0.42
C PHE A 220 -0.93 10.76 1.14
N ARG A 221 -2.00 11.55 0.99
CA ARG A 221 -2.10 12.89 1.57
C ARG A 221 -2.04 12.88 3.10
N GLU A 222 -2.65 11.87 3.71
CA GLU A 222 -2.77 11.71 5.17
C GLU A 222 -1.57 11.00 5.80
N LEU A 223 -0.52 10.64 5.04
CA LEU A 223 0.68 10.06 5.64
C LEU A 223 1.31 11.05 6.64
N PRO A 224 1.76 10.60 7.84
CA PRO A 224 2.42 11.49 8.81
C PRO A 224 3.65 12.20 8.24
N VAL A 225 4.36 11.56 7.31
CA VAL A 225 5.38 12.17 6.46
C VAL A 225 5.02 11.84 5.01
N PRO A 226 4.85 12.84 4.11
CA PRO A 226 4.53 12.61 2.70
C PRO A 226 5.62 11.78 2.02
N ILE A 227 5.22 10.90 1.10
CA ILE A 227 6.16 9.91 0.54
C ILE A 227 7.33 10.53 -0.23
N LEU A 228 7.16 11.72 -0.82
CA LEU A 228 8.23 12.42 -1.54
C LEU A 228 9.06 13.36 -0.64
N HIS A 229 8.79 13.44 0.67
CA HIS A 229 9.64 14.18 1.60
C HIS A 229 10.96 13.47 1.93
N GLU A 230 11.12 12.21 1.50
CA GLU A 230 12.45 11.57 1.44
C GLU A 230 13.40 12.29 0.47
N ILE A 231 12.85 13.02 -0.52
CA ILE A 231 13.64 13.86 -1.43
C ILE A 231 13.81 15.24 -0.79
N PRO A 232 15.05 15.71 -0.57
CA PRO A 232 15.28 17.04 -0.02
C PRO A 232 14.65 18.12 -0.90
N ALA A 233 13.99 19.10 -0.29
CA ALA A 233 13.29 20.16 -1.04
C ALA A 233 14.21 20.91 -2.03
N GLY A 234 15.47 21.14 -1.66
CA GLY A 234 16.46 21.78 -2.53
C GLY A 234 16.87 20.95 -3.75
N GLU A 235 16.65 19.63 -3.73
CA GLU A 235 16.93 18.74 -4.85
C GLU A 235 15.76 18.67 -5.84
N MET A 236 14.53 18.99 -5.41
CA MET A 236 13.33 18.78 -6.23
C MET A 236 13.36 19.55 -7.56
N GLU A 237 13.77 20.81 -7.55
CA GLU A 237 13.86 21.63 -8.77
C GLU A 237 14.95 21.13 -9.73
N ARG A 238 16.11 20.72 -9.18
CA ARG A 238 17.21 20.15 -9.96
C ARG A 238 16.79 18.86 -10.64
N LEU A 239 16.18 17.95 -9.88
CA LEU A 239 15.72 16.65 -10.36
C LEU A 239 14.61 16.77 -11.41
N ALA A 240 13.73 17.78 -11.29
CA ALA A 240 12.66 18.03 -12.25
C ALA A 240 13.18 18.37 -13.66
N SER A 241 14.44 18.82 -13.74
CA SER A 241 15.12 19.17 -14.99
C SER A 241 16.11 18.09 -15.46
N ALA A 242 16.19 16.94 -14.77
CA ALA A 242 17.11 15.87 -15.10
C ALA A 242 16.72 15.17 -16.41
N GLU A 243 17.72 14.62 -17.11
CA GLU A 243 17.51 13.85 -18.34
C GLU A 243 16.71 12.57 -18.08
N ASN A 244 17.07 11.82 -17.03
CA ASN A 244 16.36 10.63 -16.59
C ASN A 244 15.73 10.85 -15.20
N VAL A 245 14.61 11.58 -15.19
CA VAL A 245 13.86 11.91 -13.97
C VAL A 245 13.43 10.63 -13.21
N GLU A 246 13.02 9.57 -13.90
CA GLU A 246 12.62 8.30 -13.25
C GLU A 246 13.77 7.75 -12.41
N PHE A 247 14.94 7.55 -13.02
CA PHE A 247 16.09 6.97 -12.33
C PHE A 247 16.55 7.82 -11.15
N GLU A 248 16.71 9.12 -11.36
CA GLU A 248 17.20 10.06 -10.34
C GLU A 248 16.24 10.13 -9.14
N VAL A 249 14.93 10.25 -9.38
CA VAL A 249 13.92 10.25 -8.31
C VAL A 249 13.94 8.94 -7.54
N LEU A 250 13.88 7.80 -8.23
CA LEU A 250 13.81 6.48 -7.58
C LEU A 250 15.09 6.12 -6.82
N SER A 251 16.24 6.69 -7.20
CA SER A 251 17.53 6.49 -6.53
C SER A 251 17.63 7.15 -5.15
N LEU A 252 16.83 8.21 -4.92
CA LEU A 252 16.75 8.91 -3.64
C LEU A 252 15.71 8.32 -2.69
N LEU A 253 14.84 7.44 -3.19
CA LEU A 253 13.84 6.76 -2.39
C LEU A 253 14.38 5.45 -1.81
N GLY A 254 14.04 5.19 -0.55
CA GLY A 254 14.18 3.87 0.06
C GLY A 254 13.40 2.81 -0.70
N ASP A 255 13.76 1.53 -0.53
CA ASP A 255 13.20 0.43 -1.33
C ASP A 255 11.66 0.35 -1.22
N LEU A 256 11.12 0.56 -0.02
CA LEU A 256 9.67 0.54 0.20
C LEU A 256 8.95 1.74 -0.43
N GLU A 257 9.50 2.93 -0.28
CA GLU A 257 8.97 4.16 -0.88
C GLU A 257 8.96 4.05 -2.39
N ARG A 258 10.08 3.60 -2.96
CA ARG A 258 10.24 3.31 -4.38
C ARG A 258 9.17 2.34 -4.86
N CYS A 259 8.97 1.24 -4.13
CA CYS A 259 7.94 0.26 -4.46
C CYS A 259 6.53 0.85 -4.47
N ILE A 260 6.16 1.64 -3.45
CA ILE A 260 4.82 2.24 -3.35
C ILE A 260 4.62 3.29 -4.45
N VAL A 261 5.64 4.12 -4.75
CA VAL A 261 5.59 5.11 -5.84
C VAL A 261 5.47 4.43 -7.19
N LEU A 262 6.22 3.35 -7.44
CA LEU A 262 6.12 2.55 -8.65
C LEU A 262 4.74 1.89 -8.80
N TRP A 263 4.19 1.35 -7.72
CA TRP A 263 2.84 0.79 -7.71
C TRP A 263 1.79 1.84 -8.10
N LEU A 264 1.89 3.04 -7.54
CA LEU A 264 0.98 4.15 -7.87
C LEU A 264 1.15 4.58 -9.33
N ALA A 265 2.39 4.74 -9.78
CA ALA A 265 2.69 5.13 -11.16
C ALA A 265 2.19 4.10 -12.17
N ASP A 266 2.27 2.80 -11.86
CA ASP A 266 1.74 1.75 -12.72
C ASP A 266 0.21 1.80 -12.82
N LEU A 267 -0.49 2.06 -11.71
CA LEU A 267 -1.95 2.19 -11.71
C LEU A 267 -2.39 3.37 -12.58
N LEU A 268 -1.70 4.49 -12.45
CA LEU A 268 -2.01 5.70 -13.21
C LEU A 268 -1.59 5.57 -14.67
N ALA A 269 -0.49 4.87 -14.96
CA ALA A 269 -0.10 4.55 -16.33
C ALA A 269 -1.20 3.73 -17.01
N TYR A 270 -1.77 2.73 -16.32
CA TYR A 270 -2.92 1.99 -16.83
C TYR A 270 -4.13 2.88 -17.11
N VAL A 271 -4.48 3.79 -16.19
CA VAL A 271 -5.57 4.76 -16.41
C VAL A 271 -5.28 5.65 -17.62
N ALA A 272 -4.05 6.12 -17.79
CA ALA A 272 -3.65 6.96 -18.92
C ALA A 272 -3.82 6.29 -20.29
N GLU A 273 -3.77 4.96 -20.37
CA GLU A 273 -4.01 4.23 -21.63
C GLU A 273 -5.43 4.42 -22.15
N TYR A 274 -6.38 4.67 -21.25
CA TYR A 274 -7.78 4.89 -21.57
C TYR A 274 -8.12 6.38 -21.64
N GLN A 275 -7.13 7.26 -21.82
CA GLN A 275 -7.32 8.70 -22.04
C GLN A 275 -8.42 9.05 -23.05
N PRO A 276 -8.61 8.34 -24.18
CA PRO A 276 -9.72 8.62 -25.10
C PRO A 276 -11.11 8.54 -24.47
N HIS A 277 -11.28 7.75 -23.40
CA HIS A 277 -12.56 7.55 -22.71
C HIS A 277 -12.65 8.39 -21.43
N ASN A 278 -11.59 8.38 -20.62
CA ASN A 278 -11.59 9.01 -19.30
C ASN A 278 -11.10 10.47 -19.31
N HIS A 279 -10.48 10.94 -20.39
CA HIS A 279 -9.88 12.28 -20.54
C HIS A 279 -8.74 12.59 -19.54
N MET A 280 -8.07 11.57 -19.02
CA MET A 280 -7.01 11.67 -18.02
C MET A 280 -5.72 11.01 -18.54
N GLY A 281 -4.89 11.80 -19.22
CA GLY A 281 -3.55 11.37 -19.65
C GLY A 281 -2.49 11.54 -18.56
N VAL A 282 -1.24 11.19 -18.90
CA VAL A 282 -0.07 11.31 -18.01
C VAL A 282 0.03 12.70 -17.37
N ASP A 283 -0.13 13.77 -18.14
CA ASP A 283 -0.01 15.14 -17.64
C ASP A 283 -1.14 15.50 -16.68
N GLN A 284 -2.38 15.13 -17.01
CA GLN A 284 -3.54 15.42 -16.16
C GLN A 284 -3.45 14.64 -14.84
N LEU A 285 -3.08 13.37 -14.90
CA LEU A 285 -2.90 12.53 -13.72
C LEU A 285 -1.76 13.03 -12.83
N ALA A 286 -0.63 13.42 -13.40
CA ALA A 286 0.49 13.96 -12.62
C ALA A 286 0.07 15.23 -11.83
N ILE A 287 -0.68 16.14 -12.47
CA ILE A 287 -1.15 17.38 -11.83
C ILE A 287 -2.08 17.11 -10.65
N VAL A 288 -3.00 16.13 -10.76
CA VAL A 288 -3.98 15.87 -9.69
C VAL A 288 -3.44 14.96 -8.59
N ILE A 289 -2.41 14.16 -8.87
CA ILE A 289 -1.82 13.22 -7.92
C ILE A 289 -0.68 13.84 -7.11
N ALA A 290 0.25 14.55 -7.75
CA ALA A 290 1.45 15.06 -7.08
C ALA A 290 1.19 15.90 -5.81
N PRO A 291 0.14 16.74 -5.71
CA PRO A 291 -0.17 17.47 -4.48
C PRO A 291 -0.49 16.58 -3.27
N ASN A 292 -0.81 15.29 -3.49
CA ASN A 292 -1.06 14.33 -2.42
C ASN A 292 0.22 13.59 -1.98
N LEU A 293 1.35 13.81 -2.66
CA LEU A 293 2.63 13.14 -2.40
C LEU A 293 3.62 14.01 -1.63
N VAL A 294 3.33 15.31 -1.51
CA VAL A 294 4.15 16.33 -0.82
C VAL A 294 3.29 17.19 0.08
N ARG A 295 3.89 17.78 1.11
CA ARG A 295 3.37 18.95 1.82
C ARG A 295 4.36 20.09 1.73
N LEU A 296 3.87 21.29 1.42
CA LEU A 296 4.71 22.46 1.25
C LEU A 296 4.67 23.28 2.54
N GLU A 297 5.77 23.27 3.26
CA GLU A 297 5.94 24.01 4.52
C GLU A 297 6.79 25.25 4.26
N THR A 298 6.19 26.26 3.64
CA THR A 298 6.84 27.55 3.37
C THR A 298 5.85 28.68 3.40
N GLU A 299 6.23 29.79 4.04
CA GLU A 299 5.44 31.02 4.07
C GLU A 299 5.63 31.86 2.80
N ASN A 300 6.65 31.55 1.99
CA ASN A 300 6.94 32.28 0.76
C ASN A 300 6.11 31.71 -0.41
N PRO A 301 5.15 32.46 -0.96
CA PRO A 301 4.27 31.96 -2.02
C PRO A 301 5.03 31.61 -3.30
N MET A 302 6.13 32.30 -3.61
CA MET A 302 6.94 31.99 -4.80
C MET A 302 7.65 30.64 -4.65
N VAL A 303 8.18 30.35 -3.45
CA VAL A 303 8.79 29.06 -3.15
C VAL A 303 7.74 27.95 -3.14
N ALA A 304 6.55 28.21 -2.60
CA ALA A 304 5.44 27.26 -2.64
C ALA A 304 5.06 26.88 -4.09
N VAL A 305 4.94 27.88 -4.97
CA VAL A 305 4.63 27.63 -6.39
C VAL A 305 5.75 26.85 -7.08
N ALA A 306 7.02 27.22 -6.84
CA ALA A 306 8.17 26.53 -7.42
C ALA A 306 8.24 25.05 -6.98
N LEU A 307 8.13 24.78 -5.68
CA LEU A 307 8.14 23.42 -5.13
C LEU A 307 6.92 22.61 -5.57
N SER A 308 5.74 23.24 -5.64
CA SER A 308 4.53 22.57 -6.17
C SER A 308 4.73 22.15 -7.62
N LYS A 309 5.31 23.02 -8.45
CA LYS A 309 5.62 22.72 -9.85
C LYS A 309 6.66 21.61 -9.95
N ALA A 310 7.74 21.70 -9.17
CA ALA A 310 8.78 20.68 -9.13
C ALA A 310 8.21 19.31 -8.76
N ALA A 311 7.38 19.22 -7.72
CA ALA A 311 6.73 17.97 -7.32
C ALA A 311 5.89 17.35 -8.45
N VAL A 312 5.14 18.17 -9.19
CA VAL A 312 4.38 17.72 -10.37
C VAL A 312 5.33 17.23 -11.47
N ASP A 313 6.40 17.96 -11.75
CA ASP A 313 7.37 17.64 -12.81
C ASP A 313 8.13 16.34 -12.51
N LEU A 314 8.54 16.11 -11.25
CA LEU A 314 9.15 14.87 -10.78
C LEU A 314 8.23 13.67 -10.98
N PHE A 315 7.01 13.75 -10.43
CA PHE A 315 6.08 12.64 -10.53
C PHE A 315 5.64 12.38 -11.96
N ARG A 316 5.50 13.44 -12.78
CA ARG A 316 5.24 13.31 -14.22
C ARG A 316 6.37 12.55 -14.93
N GLY A 317 7.62 12.83 -14.59
CA GLY A 317 8.77 12.10 -15.15
C GLY A 317 8.70 10.60 -14.87
N VAL A 318 8.46 10.23 -13.61
CA VAL A 318 8.25 8.83 -13.20
C VAL A 318 7.07 8.22 -13.95
N LEU A 319 5.89 8.85 -13.91
CA LEU A 319 4.68 8.34 -14.55
C LEU A 319 4.84 8.17 -16.06
N ARG A 320 5.51 9.11 -16.74
CA ARG A 320 5.77 9.04 -18.18
C ARG A 320 6.66 7.85 -18.53
N ALA A 321 7.72 7.61 -17.76
CA ALA A 321 8.61 6.48 -17.97
C ALA A 321 7.87 5.13 -17.79
N ARG A 322 7.02 5.03 -16.75
CA ARG A 322 6.17 3.85 -16.54
C ARG A 322 5.15 3.65 -17.67
N PHE A 323 4.54 4.72 -18.14
CA PHE A 323 3.61 4.68 -19.28
C PHE A 323 4.30 4.24 -20.58
N GLN A 324 5.47 4.79 -20.90
CA GLN A 324 6.26 4.40 -22.09
C GLN A 324 6.64 2.92 -22.05
N ARG A 325 7.19 2.45 -20.92
CA ARG A 325 7.53 1.04 -20.72
C ARG A 325 6.31 0.12 -20.93
N ARG A 326 5.10 0.61 -20.66
CA ARG A 326 3.86 -0.17 -20.81
C ARG A 326 3.46 -0.31 -22.27
N GLN A 327 3.61 0.76 -23.03
CA GLN A 327 3.40 0.74 -24.48
C GLN A 327 4.43 -0.16 -25.17
N GLU A 328 5.68 -0.15 -24.73
CA GLU A 328 6.73 -1.03 -25.25
C GLU A 328 6.43 -2.52 -25.00
N LEU A 329 6.03 -2.90 -23.78
CA LEU A 329 5.66 -4.29 -23.47
C LEU A 329 4.46 -4.77 -24.28
N LYS A 330 3.48 -3.91 -24.54
CA LYS A 330 2.35 -4.23 -25.41
C LYS A 330 2.78 -4.42 -26.86
N ALA A 331 3.64 -3.54 -27.37
CA ALA A 331 4.16 -3.67 -28.73
C ALA A 331 4.93 -4.98 -28.93
N VAL A 332 5.71 -5.40 -27.93
CA VAL A 332 6.42 -6.70 -27.97
C VAL A 332 5.46 -7.89 -27.88
N GLY A 333 4.40 -7.79 -27.06
CA GLY A 333 3.38 -8.84 -26.96
C GLY A 333 2.62 -9.07 -28.26
N VAL A 334 2.26 -8.00 -28.98
CA VAL A 334 1.56 -8.11 -30.28
C VAL A 334 2.43 -8.76 -31.36
N VAL A 335 3.74 -8.47 -31.37
CA VAL A 335 4.67 -9.06 -32.35
C VAL A 335 4.85 -10.58 -32.15
N GLN A 336 4.72 -11.08 -30.92
CA GLN A 336 4.83 -12.52 -30.65
C GLN A 336 3.59 -13.33 -31.04
N ASP A 337 2.40 -12.73 -31.01
CA ASP A 337 1.16 -13.40 -31.43
C ASP A 337 1.04 -13.50 -32.96
N ASP A 338 1.57 -12.53 -33.71
CA ASP A 338 1.55 -12.53 -35.19
C ASP A 338 2.52 -13.57 -35.81
N ASP A 339 3.60 -13.93 -35.13
CA ASP A 339 4.61 -14.89 -35.62
C ASP A 339 4.16 -16.37 -35.53
N LEU A 340 3.06 -16.67 -34.83
CA LEU A 340 2.51 -18.03 -34.69
C LEU A 340 1.49 -18.41 -35.77
N ASP A 341 1.09 -17.49 -36.65
CA ASP A 341 0.03 -17.71 -37.66
C ASP A 341 0.57 -17.80 -39.11
N SER A 342 1.84 -18.14 -39.30
CA SER A 342 2.38 -18.46 -40.64
C SER A 342 1.95 -19.88 -41.06
N PRO A 343 1.12 -20.05 -42.11
CA PRO A 343 0.76 -21.37 -42.59
C PRO A 343 1.98 -22.05 -43.22
N MET A 344 2.27 -23.26 -42.74
CA MET A 344 3.23 -24.17 -43.34
C MET A 344 2.68 -24.59 -44.71
N GLU A 345 3.10 -23.92 -45.79
CA GLU A 345 2.84 -24.37 -47.16
C GLU A 345 3.51 -25.74 -47.38
N ALA A 346 2.70 -26.69 -47.84
CA ALA A 346 3.06 -28.07 -48.17
C ALA A 346 3.28 -28.25 -49.67
#